data_AF-A0A6S6Y5Z3-F1
#
_entry.id   AF-A0A6S6Y5Z3-F1
#
_cell.length_a   1.000
_cell.length_b   1.000
_cell.length_c   1.000
_cell.angle_alpha   90.00
_cell.angle_beta   90.00
_cell.angle_gamma   90.00
#
_symmetry.space_group_name_H-M   'P 1'
#
loop_
_entity.id
_entity.type
_entity.pdbx_description
1 polymer ?
#
loop_
_entity_poly.entity_id
_entity_poly.type
_entity_poly.pdbx_seq_one_letter_code
_entity_poly.pdbx_strand_id
1 'polypeptide(L)'
;MRHPALHRSGIVALLLPFLLLLAVSAQAQETLPLSSGQTLYLPIYSHIYHGSRDSQGQPSRALTSAHISIRNTDGASAIRIHSARYFDTRGRLLKEYLTSPQTIPPLGSHELFVPHEDTAGGSGASFVIAWSAETLVNPPLIEALHADIRSSRAVVFITSARPVKPRQGL
;
A
#
# COMPACT_ATOMS: atom_id res chain seq x y z
N MET A 1 -13.95 -14.83 75.58
CA MET A 1 -14.33 -13.85 74.55
C MET A 1 -13.45 -14.09 73.33
N ARG A 2 -14.04 -14.12 72.13
CA ARG A 2 -13.45 -14.61 70.88
C ARG A 2 -12.40 -13.65 70.31
N HIS A 3 -11.28 -14.18 69.81
CA HIS A 3 -10.46 -13.53 68.77
C HIS A 3 -10.14 -14.58 67.68
N PRO A 4 -10.28 -14.24 66.38
CA PRO A 4 -10.21 -15.22 65.29
C PRO A 4 -8.78 -15.47 64.81
N ALA A 5 -8.59 -16.66 64.23
CA ALA A 5 -7.37 -17.14 63.62
C ALA A 5 -6.97 -16.34 62.36
N LEU A 6 -5.68 -16.06 62.22
CA LEU A 6 -5.07 -15.42 61.05
C LEU A 6 -5.02 -16.42 59.88
N HIS A 7 -5.71 -16.11 58.79
CA HIS A 7 -5.61 -16.82 57.50
C HIS A 7 -4.16 -16.77 56.98
N ARG A 8 -3.53 -17.94 56.82
CA ARG A 8 -2.36 -18.12 55.95
C ARG A 8 -2.74 -19.09 54.84
N SER A 9 -2.46 -18.69 53.61
CA SER A 9 -2.20 -19.52 52.41
C SER A 9 -3.05 -19.10 51.22
N GLY A 10 -2.38 -18.72 50.12
CA GLY A 10 -3.01 -18.70 48.80
C GLY A 10 -2.58 -17.56 47.89
N ILE A 11 -1.28 -17.29 47.68
CA ILE A 11 -0.88 -16.41 46.56
C ILE A 11 0.30 -16.97 45.72
N VAL A 12 1.07 -17.96 46.17
CA VAL A 12 2.36 -18.25 45.51
C VAL A 12 2.27 -19.22 44.31
N ALA A 13 1.14 -19.89 44.05
CA ALA A 13 1.09 -20.99 43.08
C ALA A 13 0.45 -20.66 41.70
N LEU A 14 0.32 -19.38 41.31
CA LEU A 14 -0.36 -19.02 40.05
C LEU A 14 0.38 -18.01 39.17
N LEU A 15 1.72 -17.98 39.21
CA LEU A 15 2.51 -17.09 38.35
C LEU A 15 3.29 -17.81 37.22
N LEU A 16 3.41 -19.14 37.27
CA LEU A 16 4.15 -19.88 36.23
C LEU A 16 3.40 -20.20 34.93
N PRO A 17 2.06 -20.42 34.87
CA PRO A 17 1.41 -20.70 33.58
C PRO A 17 1.15 -19.41 32.77
N PHE A 18 1.25 -18.23 33.41
CA PHE A 18 1.05 -16.95 32.73
C PHE A 18 2.29 -16.48 31.94
N LEU A 19 3.49 -16.90 32.35
CA LEU A 19 4.72 -16.53 31.63
C LEU A 19 4.90 -17.28 30.30
N LEU A 20 4.28 -18.44 30.10
CA LEU A 20 4.35 -19.21 28.86
C LEU A 20 3.36 -18.76 27.77
N LEU A 21 2.35 -17.95 28.12
CA LEU A 21 1.42 -17.34 27.16
C LEU A 21 1.91 -16.00 26.60
N LEU A 22 3.05 -15.49 27.09
CA LEU A 22 3.75 -14.33 26.54
C LEU A 22 4.77 -14.69 25.44
N ALA A 23 4.68 -15.88 24.85
CA ALA A 23 5.10 -16.08 23.46
C ALA A 23 4.13 -15.32 22.52
N VAL A 24 3.99 -14.02 22.81
CA VAL A 24 3.41 -13.01 21.94
C VAL A 24 4.12 -13.23 20.62
N SER A 25 3.34 -13.55 19.59
CA SER A 25 3.82 -13.64 18.23
C SER A 25 4.47 -12.29 17.91
N ALA A 26 5.79 -12.23 18.02
CA ALA A 26 6.56 -11.12 17.48
C ALA A 26 6.34 -11.21 15.98
N GLN A 27 5.33 -10.48 15.49
CA GLN A 27 5.18 -10.25 14.07
C GLN A 27 6.43 -9.47 13.67
N ALA A 28 7.42 -10.19 13.16
CA ALA A 28 8.59 -9.58 12.56
C ALA A 28 8.06 -8.67 11.45
N GLN A 29 8.30 -7.36 11.59
CA GLN A 29 8.10 -6.43 10.50
C GLN A 29 8.92 -6.97 9.32
N GLU A 30 8.28 -7.33 8.21
CA GLU A 30 9.00 -7.77 7.01
C GLU A 30 9.86 -6.59 6.53
N THR A 31 11.13 -6.56 6.94
CA THR A 31 12.11 -5.68 6.33
C THR A 31 12.29 -6.15 4.91
N LEU A 32 11.79 -5.37 3.94
CA LEU A 32 12.01 -5.67 2.53
C LEU A 32 13.52 -5.75 2.28
N PRO A 33 14.02 -6.80 1.61
CA PRO A 33 15.43 -6.88 1.27
C PRO A 33 15.82 -5.69 0.41
N LEU A 34 17.03 -5.18 0.63
CA LEU A 34 17.58 -4.13 -0.22
C LEU A 34 17.61 -4.58 -1.68
N SER A 35 17.42 -3.63 -2.59
CA SER A 35 17.35 -3.88 -4.02
C SER A 35 18.00 -2.76 -4.81
N SER A 36 18.59 -3.08 -5.95
CA SER A 36 19.06 -2.11 -6.94
C SER A 36 18.05 -1.87 -8.06
N GLY A 37 16.88 -2.51 -8.01
CA GLY A 37 15.81 -2.26 -8.97
C GLY A 37 14.73 -3.33 -8.96
N GLN A 38 13.50 -2.89 -9.22
CA GLN A 38 12.32 -3.75 -9.28
C GLN A 38 11.30 -3.18 -10.27
N THR A 39 10.35 -4.03 -10.64
CA THR A 39 9.07 -3.60 -11.19
C THR A 39 8.02 -3.75 -10.10
N LEU A 40 7.25 -2.70 -9.86
CA LEU A 40 6.22 -2.62 -8.83
C LEU A 40 4.84 -2.51 -9.50
N TYR A 41 3.88 -3.28 -9.01
CA TYR A 41 2.47 -3.20 -9.40
C TYR A 41 1.69 -2.47 -8.32
N LEU A 42 1.01 -1.39 -8.69
CA LEU A 42 0.20 -0.56 -7.80
C LEU A 42 -1.27 -0.61 -8.26
N PRO A 43 -2.21 -1.18 -7.47
CA PRO A 43 -3.63 -1.12 -7.77
C PRO A 43 -4.14 0.32 -7.81
N ILE A 44 -4.99 0.64 -8.79
CA ILE A 44 -5.68 1.93 -8.90
C ILE A 44 -7.16 1.68 -9.12
N TYR A 45 -7.99 2.43 -8.42
CA TYR A 45 -9.44 2.39 -8.56
C TYR A 45 -9.89 3.75 -9.10
N SER A 46 -10.36 3.79 -10.35
CA SER A 46 -11.11 4.97 -10.85
C SER A 46 -12.50 5.04 -10.21
N HIS A 47 -13.00 3.90 -9.72
CA HIS A 47 -14.22 3.81 -8.93
C HIS A 47 -14.22 2.57 -8.03
N ILE A 48 -15.01 2.66 -6.96
CA ILE A 48 -15.33 1.53 -6.08
C ILE A 48 -16.80 1.12 -6.22
N TYR A 49 -17.09 -0.15 -5.97
CA TYR A 49 -18.46 -0.65 -5.88
C TYR A 49 -18.97 -0.59 -4.44
N HIS A 50 -20.24 -0.23 -4.26
CA HIS A 50 -20.87 -0.18 -2.95
C HIS A 50 -22.39 -0.35 -3.02
N GLY A 51 -23.04 -0.46 -1.86
CA GLY A 51 -24.49 -0.52 -1.74
C GLY A 51 -25.10 -1.81 -2.32
N SER A 52 -26.38 -1.72 -2.66
CA SER A 52 -27.13 -2.81 -3.31
C SER A 52 -26.94 -2.79 -4.83
N ARG A 53 -27.28 -3.91 -5.47
CA ARG A 53 -27.39 -4.00 -6.92
C ARG A 53 -28.71 -3.36 -7.39
N ASP A 54 -28.70 -2.73 -8.55
CA ASP A 54 -29.89 -2.24 -9.23
C ASP A 54 -30.71 -3.40 -9.84
N SER A 55 -31.83 -3.06 -10.50
CA SER A 55 -32.70 -4.02 -11.19
C SER A 55 -32.02 -4.81 -12.31
N GLN A 56 -30.86 -4.35 -12.79
CA GLN A 56 -30.03 -4.96 -13.82
C GLN A 56 -28.86 -5.76 -13.21
N GLY A 57 -28.83 -5.89 -11.88
CA GLY A 57 -27.80 -6.59 -11.15
C GLY A 57 -26.48 -5.82 -11.03
N GLN A 58 -26.41 -4.54 -11.39
CA GLN A 58 -25.18 -3.75 -11.33
C GLN A 58 -25.03 -3.09 -9.95
N PRO A 59 -23.85 -3.16 -9.32
CA PRO A 59 -23.59 -2.45 -8.07
C PRO A 59 -23.52 -0.93 -8.29
N SER A 60 -23.87 -0.15 -7.26
CA SER A 60 -23.62 1.29 -7.28
C SER A 60 -22.11 1.59 -7.34
N ARG A 61 -21.74 2.70 -7.98
CA ARG A 61 -20.34 3.10 -8.19
C ARG A 61 -20.08 4.49 -7.61
N ALA A 62 -18.96 4.64 -6.91
CA ALA A 62 -18.42 5.94 -6.50
C ALA A 62 -17.09 6.16 -7.21
N LEU A 63 -16.97 7.26 -7.97
CA LEU A 63 -15.72 7.63 -8.65
C LEU A 63 -14.69 8.11 -7.65
N THR A 64 -13.41 7.87 -7.93
CA THR A 64 -12.30 8.30 -7.08
C THR A 64 -11.17 8.86 -7.94
N SER A 65 -10.59 9.97 -7.49
CA SER A 65 -9.27 10.40 -7.95
C SER A 65 -8.20 9.53 -7.29
N ALA A 66 -7.00 9.48 -7.87
CA ALA A 66 -5.84 8.83 -7.26
C ALA A 66 -4.63 9.77 -7.26
N HIS A 67 -4.11 10.07 -6.08
CA HIS A 67 -2.82 10.71 -5.89
C HIS A 67 -1.77 9.63 -5.57
N ILE A 68 -0.85 9.40 -6.50
CA ILE A 68 0.22 8.42 -6.38
C ILE A 68 1.46 9.13 -5.85
N SER A 69 2.01 8.65 -4.73
CA SER A 69 3.26 9.13 -4.16
C SER A 69 4.32 8.05 -4.29
N ILE A 70 5.43 8.38 -4.96
CA ILE A 70 6.63 7.54 -5.09
C ILE A 70 7.69 8.16 -4.17
N ARG A 71 8.07 7.47 -3.10
CA ARG A 71 8.98 8.01 -2.07
C ARG A 71 10.25 7.18 -2.01
N ASN A 72 11.39 7.82 -2.18
CA ASN A 72 12.68 7.22 -1.87
C ASN A 72 12.84 7.18 -0.35
N THR A 73 12.87 5.98 0.23
CA THR A 73 13.05 5.79 1.67
C THR A 73 14.52 5.58 2.05
N ASP A 74 15.42 5.56 1.07
CA ASP A 74 16.86 5.51 1.31
C ASP A 74 17.39 6.88 1.72
N GLY A 75 18.25 6.88 2.75
CA GLY A 75 18.81 8.10 3.33
C GLY A 75 20.10 8.58 2.66
N ALA A 76 20.70 7.78 1.77
CA ALA A 76 22.03 8.04 1.23
C ALA A 76 22.08 8.03 -0.30
N SER A 77 21.29 7.18 -0.95
CA SER A 77 21.36 6.95 -2.39
C SER A 77 20.07 7.41 -3.09
N ALA A 78 20.23 8.00 -4.27
CA ALA A 78 19.10 8.33 -5.13
C ALA A 78 18.57 7.09 -5.85
N ILE A 79 17.31 7.15 -6.27
CA ILE A 79 16.68 6.15 -7.14
C ILE A 79 16.25 6.79 -8.46
N ARG A 80 16.13 5.98 -9.51
CA ARG A 80 15.66 6.41 -10.83
C ARG A 80 14.41 5.63 -11.20
N ILE A 81 13.31 6.36 -11.44
CA ILE A 81 12.06 5.81 -11.97
C ILE A 81 12.13 5.88 -13.49
N HIS A 82 12.01 4.74 -14.17
CA HIS A 82 12.14 4.65 -15.62
C HIS A 82 10.80 4.77 -16.34
N SER A 83 9.73 4.24 -15.74
CA SER A 83 8.38 4.26 -16.31
C SER A 83 7.32 4.22 -15.21
N ALA A 84 6.15 4.79 -15.50
CA ALA A 84 4.93 4.67 -14.71
C ALA A 84 3.76 4.44 -15.68
N ARG A 85 3.60 3.18 -16.08
CA ARG A 85 2.60 2.77 -17.07
C ARG A 85 1.25 2.49 -16.42
N TYR A 86 0.21 3.18 -16.86
CA TYR A 86 -1.16 3.06 -16.37
C TYR A 86 -1.98 2.13 -17.27
N PHE A 87 -2.58 1.10 -16.69
CA PHE A 87 -3.37 0.07 -17.38
C PHE A 87 -4.82 0.08 -16.91
N ASP A 88 -5.75 -0.24 -17.83
CA ASP A 88 -7.15 -0.47 -17.49
C ASP A 88 -7.40 -1.84 -16.84
N THR A 89 -8.63 -2.06 -16.38
CA THR A 89 -9.10 -3.30 -15.74
C THR A 89 -8.91 -4.56 -16.61
N ARG A 90 -8.72 -4.41 -17.93
CA ARG A 90 -8.47 -5.52 -18.87
C ARG A 90 -6.98 -5.69 -19.19
N GLY A 91 -6.11 -4.94 -18.54
CA GLY A 91 -4.66 -4.98 -18.76
C GLY A 91 -4.21 -4.25 -20.02
N ARG A 92 -5.03 -3.37 -20.60
CA ARG A 92 -4.62 -2.55 -21.75
C ARG A 92 -3.90 -1.29 -21.26
N LEU A 93 -2.74 -0.99 -21.84
CA LEU A 93 -2.01 0.24 -21.57
C LEU A 93 -2.86 1.44 -22.00
N LEU A 94 -3.16 2.32 -21.05
CA LEU A 94 -3.88 3.57 -21.27
C LEU A 94 -2.91 4.73 -21.51
N LYS A 95 -1.87 4.84 -20.68
CA LYS A 95 -0.97 5.99 -20.66
C LYS A 95 0.38 5.65 -20.03
N GLU A 96 1.45 6.20 -20.57
CA GLU A 96 2.72 6.37 -19.86
C GLU A 96 2.70 7.74 -19.17
N TYR A 97 2.85 7.77 -17.84
CA TYR A 97 2.81 8.99 -17.06
C TYR A 97 4.16 9.71 -16.98
N LEU A 98 5.27 9.02 -17.23
CA LEU A 98 6.60 9.63 -17.31
C LEU A 98 7.02 9.85 -18.76
N THR A 99 7.18 11.12 -19.15
CA THR A 99 7.73 11.47 -20.49
C THR A 99 9.22 11.19 -20.59
N SER A 100 9.92 11.15 -19.45
CA SER A 100 11.34 10.81 -19.34
C SER A 100 11.62 10.24 -17.94
N PRO A 101 12.68 9.43 -17.77
CA PRO A 101 13.03 8.88 -16.46
C PRO A 101 13.28 9.98 -15.42
N GLN A 102 12.81 9.77 -14.20
CA GLN A 102 12.89 10.73 -13.09
C GLN A 102 13.84 10.23 -12.01
N THR A 103 14.79 11.07 -11.60
CA THR A 103 15.64 10.78 -10.44
C THR A 103 14.97 11.33 -9.18
N ILE A 104 14.82 10.51 -8.16
CA ILE A 104 14.31 10.90 -6.84
C ILE A 104 15.49 10.89 -5.86
N PRO A 105 15.86 12.03 -5.25
CA PRO A 105 16.99 12.11 -4.34
C PRO A 105 16.73 11.31 -3.05
N PRO A 106 17.76 11.07 -2.21
CA PRO A 106 17.57 10.48 -0.88
C PRO A 106 16.45 11.18 -0.11
N LEU A 107 15.56 10.39 0.50
CA LEU A 107 14.37 10.87 1.22
C LEU A 107 13.38 11.74 0.40
N GLY A 108 13.58 11.86 -0.91
CA GLY A 108 12.73 12.63 -1.82
C GLY A 108 11.48 11.90 -2.28
N SER A 109 10.62 12.61 -3.01
CA SER A 109 9.39 12.06 -3.59
C SER A 109 9.09 12.58 -4.99
N HIS A 110 8.30 11.81 -5.73
CA HIS A 110 7.67 12.20 -6.99
C HIS A 110 6.19 11.82 -6.96
N GLU A 111 5.34 12.69 -7.49
CA GLU A 111 3.89 12.55 -7.42
C GLU A 111 3.28 12.44 -8.82
N LEU A 112 2.29 11.57 -8.96
CA LEU A 112 1.45 11.45 -10.15
C LEU A 112 -0.02 11.59 -9.73
N PHE A 113 -0.86 12.09 -10.62
CA PHE A 113 -2.28 12.30 -10.33
C PHE A 113 -3.17 11.78 -11.45
N VAL A 114 -4.17 10.97 -11.06
CA VAL A 114 -5.27 10.52 -11.92
C VAL A 114 -6.54 11.23 -11.47
N PRO A 115 -7.12 12.12 -12.29
CA PRO A 115 -8.34 12.84 -11.95
C PRO A 115 -9.54 11.88 -11.92
N HIS A 116 -10.58 12.18 -11.12
CA HIS A 116 -11.72 11.28 -10.96
C HIS A 116 -12.59 11.18 -12.23
N GLU A 117 -12.44 12.13 -13.15
CA GLU A 117 -13.05 12.14 -14.48
C GLU A 117 -12.44 11.06 -15.39
N ASP A 118 -11.21 10.62 -15.11
CA ASP A 118 -10.60 9.48 -15.81
C ASP A 118 -11.20 8.15 -15.30
N THR A 119 -12.30 7.79 -15.94
CA THR A 119 -13.00 6.52 -15.70
C THR A 119 -12.48 5.37 -16.56
N ALA A 120 -11.51 5.62 -17.45
CA ALA A 120 -11.05 4.63 -18.42
C ALA A 120 -10.31 3.46 -17.75
N GLY A 121 -9.72 3.68 -16.58
CA GLY A 121 -9.08 2.63 -15.78
C GLY A 121 -10.05 1.57 -15.26
N GLY A 122 -11.23 1.99 -14.82
CA GLY A 122 -12.22 1.14 -14.16
C GLY A 122 -11.84 0.74 -12.72
N SER A 123 -12.41 -0.36 -12.23
CA SER A 123 -12.25 -0.83 -10.83
C SER A 123 -11.06 -1.74 -10.61
N GLY A 124 -10.31 -2.08 -11.66
CA GLY A 124 -9.13 -2.93 -11.58
C GLY A 124 -7.95 -2.32 -12.32
N ALA A 125 -7.89 -0.98 -12.40
CA ALA A 125 -6.78 -0.29 -13.03
C ALA A 125 -5.48 -0.51 -12.25
N SER A 126 -4.35 -0.21 -12.87
CA SER A 126 -3.06 -0.32 -12.18
C SER A 126 -1.98 0.55 -12.77
N PHE A 127 -1.00 0.90 -11.94
CA PHE A 127 0.31 1.32 -12.40
C PHE A 127 1.30 0.16 -12.37
N VAL A 128 2.13 0.06 -13.40
CA VAL A 128 3.36 -0.75 -13.42
C VAL A 128 4.53 0.21 -13.48
N ILE A 129 5.30 0.26 -12.40
CA ILE A 129 6.38 1.22 -12.19
C ILE A 129 7.71 0.48 -12.17
N ALA A 130 8.63 0.83 -13.05
CA ALA A 130 9.97 0.27 -13.07
C ALA A 130 10.96 1.29 -12.51
N TRP A 131 11.84 0.85 -11.61
CA TRP A 131 12.85 1.71 -11.00
C TRP A 131 14.18 0.97 -10.83
N SER A 132 15.26 1.73 -10.68
CA SER A 132 16.58 1.21 -10.31
C SER A 132 17.37 2.19 -9.43
N ALA A 133 18.46 1.70 -8.85
CA ALA A 133 19.48 2.46 -8.14
C ALA A 133 20.86 1.92 -8.52
N GLU A 134 21.90 2.74 -8.32
CA GLU A 134 23.29 2.34 -8.60
C GLU A 134 23.85 1.37 -7.55
N THR A 135 23.27 1.41 -6.34
CA THR A 135 23.62 0.58 -5.19
C THR A 135 22.40 -0.20 -4.70
N LEU A 136 22.59 -1.12 -3.76
CA LEU A 136 21.49 -1.73 -3.03
C LEU A 136 20.90 -0.69 -2.07
N VAL A 137 19.62 -0.37 -2.23
CA VAL A 137 18.91 0.65 -1.45
C VAL A 137 17.63 0.07 -0.84
N ASN A 138 17.03 0.81 0.09
CA ASN A 138 15.65 0.54 0.50
C ASN A 138 14.72 0.67 -0.73
N PRO A 139 13.88 -0.34 -1.04
CA PRO A 139 12.88 -0.20 -2.08
C PRO A 139 11.97 1.02 -1.82
N PRO A 140 11.57 1.76 -2.87
CA PRO A 140 10.72 2.92 -2.70
C PRO A 140 9.37 2.54 -2.12
N LEU A 141 8.86 3.38 -1.24
CA LEU A 141 7.46 3.31 -0.81
C LEU A 141 6.61 3.95 -1.90
N ILE A 142 5.75 3.16 -2.54
CA ILE A 142 4.82 3.64 -3.55
C ILE A 142 3.39 3.36 -3.11
N GLU A 143 2.61 4.42 -2.98
CA GLU A 143 1.23 4.35 -2.52
C GLU A 143 0.33 5.22 -3.40
N ALA A 144 -0.93 4.82 -3.53
CA ALA A 144 -1.98 5.63 -4.14
C ALA A 144 -3.06 5.95 -3.11
N LEU A 145 -3.22 7.24 -2.83
CA LEU A 145 -4.28 7.80 -2.02
C LEU A 145 -5.48 8.05 -2.94
N HIS A 146 -6.54 7.27 -2.74
CA HIS A 146 -7.76 7.38 -3.48
C HIS A 146 -8.74 8.27 -2.74
N ALA A 147 -9.36 9.23 -3.43
CA ALA A 147 -10.26 10.18 -2.80
C ALA A 147 -11.46 10.54 -3.67
N ASP A 148 -12.64 10.53 -3.06
CA ASP A 148 -13.86 11.25 -3.48
C ASP A 148 -14.26 12.17 -2.32
N ILE A 149 -13.93 13.45 -2.43
CA ILE A 149 -14.20 14.44 -1.38
C ILE A 149 -15.24 15.42 -1.91
N ARG A 150 -16.43 15.38 -1.31
CA ARG A 150 -17.56 16.28 -1.60
C ARG A 150 -17.97 16.98 -0.32
N SER A 151 -18.76 18.05 -0.45
CA SER A 151 -19.18 18.88 0.70
C SER A 151 -19.87 18.11 1.84
N SER A 152 -20.50 16.97 1.57
CA SER A 152 -21.25 16.17 2.57
C SER A 152 -20.70 14.77 2.82
N ARG A 153 -19.67 14.34 2.09
CA ARG A 153 -19.12 12.98 2.19
C ARG A 153 -17.67 12.94 1.69
N ALA A 154 -16.83 12.19 2.40
CA ALA A 154 -15.51 11.81 1.93
C ALA A 154 -15.37 10.28 1.90
N VAL A 155 -14.83 9.75 0.82
CA VAL A 155 -14.28 8.40 0.74
C VAL A 155 -12.80 8.53 0.49
N VAL A 156 -11.97 8.03 1.42
CA VAL A 156 -10.52 8.06 1.30
C VAL A 156 -9.95 6.70 1.69
N PHE A 157 -9.07 6.15 0.87
CA PHE A 157 -8.35 4.92 1.18
C PHE A 157 -6.99 4.88 0.47
N ILE A 158 -6.12 4.00 0.90
CA ILE A 158 -4.80 3.81 0.28
C ILE A 158 -4.67 2.43 -0.35
N THR A 159 -3.82 2.35 -1.36
CA THR A 159 -3.27 1.09 -1.87
C THR A 159 -1.76 1.24 -1.92
N SER A 160 -1.05 0.14 -1.70
CA SER A 160 0.42 0.13 -1.73
C SER A 160 0.91 -0.81 -2.80
N ALA A 161 1.99 -0.43 -3.48
CA ALA A 161 2.56 -1.21 -4.56
C ALA A 161 3.21 -2.50 -4.04
N ARG A 162 3.28 -3.52 -4.88
CA ARG A 162 3.93 -4.80 -4.59
C ARG A 162 4.94 -5.15 -5.68
N PRO A 163 6.12 -5.69 -5.34
CA PRO A 163 7.05 -6.19 -6.33
C PRO A 163 6.44 -7.28 -7.19
N VAL A 164 6.66 -7.19 -8.50
CA VAL A 164 6.30 -8.22 -9.47
C VAL A 164 7.55 -8.64 -10.24
N LYS A 165 7.64 -9.92 -10.58
CA LYS A 165 8.70 -10.40 -11.46
C LYS A 165 8.40 -9.94 -12.90
N PRO A 166 9.33 -9.27 -13.58
CA PRO A 166 9.21 -9.08 -15.03
C PRO A 166 9.12 -10.47 -15.70
N ARG A 167 8.19 -10.65 -16.65
CA ARG A 167 8.32 -11.79 -17.57
C ARG A 167 9.57 -11.55 -18.41
N GLN A 168 10.48 -12.51 -18.43
CA GLN A 168 11.60 -12.49 -19.38
C GLN A 168 11.03 -12.55 -20.80
N GLY A 169 11.41 -11.60 -21.66
CA GLY A 169 11.17 -11.68 -23.11
C GLY A 169 9.91 -10.98 -23.65
N LEU A 170 9.71 -9.71 -23.34
CA LEU A 170 8.96 -8.78 -24.20
C LEU A 170 9.79 -7.51 -24.43
#